data_AF-A0A5C5FWX8-F1
#
_entry.id   AF-A0A5C5FWX8-F1
#
_cell.length_a   1.000
_cell.length_b   1.000
_cell.length_c   1.000
_cell.angle_alpha   90.00
_cell.angle_beta   90.00
_cell.angle_gamma   90.00
#
_symmetry.space_group_name_H-M   'P 1'
#
loop_
_entity.id
_entity.type
_entity.pdbx_description
1 polymer ?
#
loop_
_entity_poly.entity_id
_entity_poly.type
_entity_poly.pdbx_seq_one_letter_code
_entity_poly.pdbx_strand_id
1 'polypeptide(L)' 'DAARGFKVRSSVKLMCSGCQSVKRKGTVFILCSLNPKHKQVRPSSRRVPPSPALLV' A
#
# COMPACT_ATOMS: atom_id res chain seq x y z
N ASP A 1 23.11 1.28 0.17
CA ASP A 1 21.84 2.03 0.05
C ASP A 1 20.63 1.11 -0.19
N ALA A 2 20.34 0.19 0.75
CA ALA A 2 19.21 -0.73 0.63
C ALA A 2 18.03 -0.14 1.41
N ALA A 3 17.10 0.51 0.70
CA ALA A 3 15.89 1.08 1.29
C ALA A 3 15.10 -0.02 2.01
N ARG A 4 15.15 -0.01 3.35
CA ARG A 4 14.51 -0.98 4.26
C ARG A 4 12.98 -0.81 4.37
N GLY A 5 12.40 0.20 3.71
CA GLY A 5 10.98 0.59 3.83
C GLY A 5 10.14 0.38 2.57
N PHE A 6 8.82 0.61 2.70
CA PHE A 6 7.88 0.59 1.57
C PHE A 6 8.01 1.86 0.72
N LYS A 7 8.09 1.70 -0.61
CA LYS A 7 8.06 2.83 -1.54
C LYS A 7 6.61 3.19 -1.91
N VAL A 8 6.20 4.43 -1.68
CA VAL A 8 4.87 4.92 -2.08
C VAL A 8 4.83 5.12 -3.60
N ARG A 9 3.82 4.55 -4.27
CA ARG A 9 3.52 4.78 -5.69
C ARG A 9 2.02 4.92 -5.94
N SER A 10 1.65 5.68 -6.96
CA SER A 10 0.25 5.86 -7.40
C SER A 10 -0.35 4.59 -8.02
N SER A 11 0.50 3.78 -8.67
CA SER A 11 0.18 2.47 -9.21
C SER A 11 1.19 1.45 -8.71
N VAL A 12 0.69 0.28 -8.32
CA VAL A 12 1.51 -0.81 -7.80
C VAL A 12 1.24 -2.06 -8.64
N LYS A 13 2.33 -2.75 -9.02
CA LYS A 13 2.30 -3.98 -9.83
C LYS A 13 3.15 -5.05 -9.14
N LEU A 14 2.81 -6.32 -9.37
CA LEU A 14 3.64 -7.44 -8.96
C LEU A 14 4.83 -7.54 -9.93
N MET A 15 6.05 -7.51 -9.37
CA MET A 15 7.28 -7.54 -10.17
C MET A 15 7.92 -8.93 -10.23
N CYS A 16 7.48 -9.85 -9.37
CA CYS A 16 8.14 -11.11 -9.10
C CYS A 16 7.15 -12.17 -8.63
N SER A 17 7.54 -13.45 -8.69
CA SER A 17 6.72 -14.57 -8.20
C SER A 17 6.50 -14.53 -6.69
N GLY A 18 7.46 -14.01 -5.92
CA GLY A 18 7.36 -13.83 -4.47
C GLY A 18 6.65 -12.55 -4.03
N CYS A 19 6.05 -11.81 -4.96
CA CYS A 19 5.37 -10.55 -4.68
C CYS A 19 3.87 -10.82 -4.46
N GLN A 20 3.29 -10.28 -3.39
CA GLN A 20 1.86 -10.46 -3.06
C GLN A 20 1.17 -9.12 -2.86
N SER A 21 -0.07 -9.01 -3.35
CA SER A 21 -0.90 -7.82 -3.17
C SER A 21 -1.84 -7.99 -1.97
N VAL A 22 -1.75 -7.06 -1.01
CA VAL A 22 -2.55 -7.11 0.23
C VAL A 22 -3.23 -5.77 0.44
N LYS A 23 -4.55 -5.76 0.68
CA LYS A 23 -5.32 -4.54 0.97
C LYS A 23 -5.56 -4.43 2.48
N ARG A 24 -5.16 -3.32 3.10
CA ARG A 24 -5.38 -3.02 4.53
C ARG A 24 -5.87 -1.58 4.69
N LYS A 25 -6.98 -1.38 5.41
CA LYS A 25 -7.56 -0.04 5.69
C LYS A 25 -7.67 0.83 4.43
N GLY A 26 -8.17 0.26 3.32
CA GLY A 26 -8.28 0.94 2.02
C GLY A 26 -6.97 1.10 1.22
N THR A 27 -5.81 0.91 1.86
CA THR A 27 -4.49 1.03 1.22
C THR A 27 -4.03 -0.31 0.65
N VAL A 28 -3.45 -0.28 -0.55
CA VAL A 28 -2.89 -1.49 -1.21
C VAL A 28 -1.39 -1.56 -0.95
N PHE A 29 -0.92 -2.68 -0.44
CA PHE A 29 0.49 -2.97 -0.19
C PHE A 29 0.95 -4.08 -1.12
N ILE A 30 2.17 -3.97 -1.62
CA ILE A 30 2.89 -5.06 -2.27
C ILE A 30 3.97 -5.53 -1.30
N LEU A 31 3.81 -6.76 -0.81
CA LEU A 31 4.78 -7.45 0.02
C LEU A 31 5.66 -8.31 -0.87
N CYS A 32 6.94 -8.44 -0.52
CA CYS A 32 7.84 -9.36 -1.20
C CYS A 32 8.78 -9.97 -0.16
N SER A 33 8.85 -11.30 -0.14
CA SER A 33 9.72 -12.07 0.76
C SER A 33 11.14 -12.19 0.21
N LEU A 34 11.28 -12.22 -1.12
CA LEU A 34 12.57 -12.43 -1.80
C LEU A 34 13.40 -11.15 -1.88
N ASN A 35 12.76 -10.02 -2.18
CA ASN A 35 13.44 -8.75 -2.45
C ASN A 35 12.78 -7.57 -1.72
N PRO A 36 13.47 -6.90 -0.79
CA PRO A 36 12.89 -5.79 -0.04
C PRO A 36 12.62 -4.56 -0.93
N LYS A 37 13.32 -4.41 -2.06
CA LYS A 37 13.12 -3.31 -3.01
C LYS A 37 11.74 -3.33 -3.69
N HIS A 38 11.07 -4.47 -3.73
CA HIS A 38 9.75 -4.60 -4.33
C HIS A 38 8.61 -4.15 -3.40
N LYS A 39 8.90 -3.88 -2.12
CA LYS A 39 7.93 -3.42 -1.15
C LYS A 39 7.37 -2.06 -1.57
N GLN A 40 6.08 -2.02 -1.91
CA GLN A 40 5.41 -0.81 -2.39
C GLN A 40 4.07 -0.58 -1.69
N VAL A 41 3.61 0.67 -1.67
CA VAL A 41 2.32 1.06 -1.10
C VAL A 41 1.58 2.04 -2.01
N ARG A 42 0.30 1.79 -2.22
CA ARG A 42 -0.65 2.68 -2.89
C ARG A 42 -1.72 3.10 -1.89
N PRO A 43 -1.64 4.33 -1.35
CA PRO A 43 -2.69 4.85 -0.47
C PRO A 43 -4.00 4.99 -1.25
N SER A 44 -5.12 4.69 -0.59
CA SER A 44 -6.41 5.10 -1.11
C SER A 44 -6.55 6.61 -0.95
N SER A 45 -6.75 7.31 -2.07
CA SER A 45 -7.07 8.75 -2.08
C SER A 45 -8.36 9.08 -1.31
N ARG A 46 -9.19 8.07 -1.04
CA ARG A 46 -10.32 8.17 -0.10
C ARG A 46 -9.80 8.40 1.32
N ARG A 47 -9.54 9.66 1.68
CA ARG A 47 -9.92 10.13 3.00
C ARG A 47 -11.41 9.85 3.09
N VAL A 48 -11.82 8.78 3.76
CA VAL A 48 -13.20 8.74 4.27
C VAL A 48 -13.17 9.83 5.35
N PRO A 49 -13.68 11.05 5.12
CA PRO A 49 -13.95 11.90 6.27
C PRO A 49 -14.86 11.06 7.18
N PRO A 50 -14.63 10.98 8.51
CA PRO A 50 -15.70 10.54 9.37
C PRO A 50 -16.90 11.42 9.02
N SER A 51 -17.97 10.82 8.51
CA SER A 51 -19.16 11.59 8.15
C SER A 51 -19.54 12.44 9.36
N PRO A 52 -19.61 13.78 9.26
CA PRO A 52 -20.06 14.61 10.38
C PRO A 52 -21.55 14.40 10.70
N ALA A 53 -22.26 13.50 10.01
CA ALA A 53 -23.69 13.24 10.16
C ALA A 53 -24.10 12.50 11.45
N LEU A 54 -23.25 12.44 12.47
CA LEU A 54 -23.58 11.93 13.82
C LEU A 54 -23.37 13.01 14.91
N LEU A 55 -23.48 14.29 14.54
CA LEU A 55 -23.51 15.41 15.48
C LEU A 55 -24.79 16.27 15.26
N VAL A 56 -25.93 15.60 15.06
CA VAL A 56 -27.26 16.22 15.19
C VAL A 56 -27.90 15.68 16.46
#